data_AF-U5BVU7-F1
#
_entry.id   AF-U5BVU7-F1
#
_cell.length_a   1.000
_cell.length_b   1.000
_cell.length_c   1.000
_cell.angle_alpha   90.00
_cell.angle_beta   90.00
_cell.angle_gamma   90.00
#
_symmetry.space_group_name_H-M   'P 1'
#
loop_
_entity.id
_entity.type
_entity.pdbx_description
1 polymer ?
#
loop_
_entity_poly.entity_id
_entity_poly.type
_entity_poly.pdbx_seq_one_letter_code
_entity_poly.pdbx_strand_id
1 'polypeptide(L)'
;MKKIKFDDLSYNWYFISIILLSSILLSIGYFELIAFENPKSYKYFTASGHFIQIILLGRMFWFKNYVQWNKKGIGIRIKTFIGKSIAFDDIRNTKIEGKILTIYKYNGKSYDFDIKEIEESDVKKLYDIINQYSRFPKFLNN
;
A
#
# COMPACT_ATOMS: atom_id res chain seq x y z
N MET A 1 16.50 -6.92 15.67
CA MET A 1 16.03 -5.69 14.97
C MET A 1 14.65 -5.98 14.39
N LYS A 2 13.79 -4.97 14.26
CA LYS A 2 12.44 -5.08 13.72
C LYS A 2 12.48 -4.99 12.19
N LYS A 3 11.68 -5.83 11.52
CA LYS A 3 11.56 -5.81 10.06
C LYS A 3 10.47 -4.86 9.57
N ILE A 4 10.56 -4.45 8.31
CA ILE A 4 9.51 -3.77 7.54
C ILE A 4 8.88 -4.78 6.58
N LYS A 5 7.55 -4.89 6.58
CA LYS A 5 6.84 -5.61 5.52
C LYS A 5 6.73 -4.72 4.29
N PHE A 6 7.29 -5.17 3.18
CA PHE A 6 7.22 -4.51 1.87
C PHE A 6 6.13 -5.14 1.01
N ASP A 7 5.31 -4.30 0.38
CA ASP A 7 4.22 -4.71 -0.53
C ASP A 7 4.22 -3.85 -1.81
N ASP A 8 4.60 -4.46 -2.93
CA ASP A 8 4.59 -3.80 -4.23
C ASP A 8 3.22 -3.98 -4.90
N LEU A 9 2.50 -2.88 -5.07
CA LEU A 9 1.23 -2.84 -5.80
C LEU A 9 1.41 -2.55 -7.29
N SER A 10 2.64 -2.39 -7.77
CA SER A 10 2.92 -2.15 -9.18
C SER A 10 2.53 -3.39 -10.00
N TYR A 11 1.45 -3.27 -10.79
CA TYR A 11 0.97 -4.32 -11.71
C TYR A 11 0.74 -5.68 -11.05
N ASN A 12 0.13 -5.69 -9.86
CA ASN A 12 -0.28 -6.93 -9.21
C ASN A 12 -1.63 -7.42 -9.78
N TRP A 13 -1.60 -8.04 -10.97
CA TRP A 13 -2.79 -8.59 -11.63
C TRP A 13 -3.57 -9.55 -10.74
N TYR A 14 -2.89 -10.33 -9.90
CA TYR A 14 -3.54 -11.21 -8.94
C TYR A 14 -4.39 -10.42 -7.94
N PHE A 15 -3.86 -9.36 -7.35
CA PHE A 15 -4.59 -8.48 -6.45
C PHE A 15 -5.82 -7.85 -7.13
N ILE A 16 -5.63 -7.36 -8.36
CA ILE A 16 -6.71 -6.77 -9.17
C ILE A 16 -7.81 -7.80 -9.44
N SER A 17 -7.43 -9.01 -9.85
CA SER A 17 -8.38 -10.10 -10.12
C SER A 17 -9.18 -10.50 -8.89
N ILE A 18 -8.58 -10.55 -7.70
CA ILE A 18 -9.32 -10.89 -6.48
C ILE A 18 -10.26 -9.75 -6.07
N ILE A 19 -9.85 -8.48 -6.23
CA ILE A 19 -10.76 -7.35 -6.01
C ILE A 19 -11.97 -7.47 -6.93
N LEU A 20 -11.75 -7.68 -8.24
CA LEU A 20 -12.82 -7.84 -9.22
C LEU A 20 -13.74 -9.02 -8.87
N LEU A 21 -13.16 -10.17 -8.50
CA LEU A 21 -13.93 -11.32 -8.04
C LEU A 21 -14.79 -10.97 -6.83
N SER A 22 -14.22 -10.30 -5.81
CA SER A 22 -14.97 -9.88 -4.63
C SER A 22 -16.12 -8.94 -4.97
N SER A 23 -15.91 -8.01 -5.91
CA SER A 23 -16.93 -7.09 -6.40
C SER A 23 -18.06 -7.83 -7.13
N ILE A 24 -17.73 -8.83 -7.95
CA ILE A 24 -18.74 -9.67 -8.63
C ILE A 24 -19.58 -10.44 -7.61
N LEU A 25 -18.96 -11.03 -6.59
CA LEU A 25 -19.69 -11.74 -5.53
C LEU A 25 -20.65 -10.80 -4.79
N LEU A 26 -20.20 -9.58 -4.47
CA LEU A 26 -21.07 -8.56 -3.86
C LEU A 26 -22.22 -8.18 -4.80
N SER A 27 -21.97 -7.98 -6.09
CA SER A 27 -23.01 -7.67 -7.06
C SER A 27 -24.06 -8.78 -7.18
N ILE A 28 -23.64 -10.04 -7.26
CA ILE A 28 -24.55 -11.20 -7.27
C ILE A 28 -25.38 -11.24 -5.97
N GLY A 29 -24.73 -11.02 -4.82
CA GLY A 29 -25.38 -11.07 -3.52
C GLY A 29 -26.35 -9.92 -3.22
N TYR A 30 -26.10 -8.71 -3.74
CA TYR A 30 -26.95 -7.54 -3.50
C TYR A 30 -28.06 -7.35 -4.54
N PHE A 31 -27.78 -7.62 -5.81
CA PHE A 31 -28.72 -7.39 -6.91
C PHE A 31 -29.44 -8.65 -7.36
N GLU A 32 -29.15 -9.80 -6.74
CA GLU A 32 -29.77 -11.09 -7.05
C GLU A 32 -29.72 -11.43 -8.55
N LEU A 33 -28.59 -11.13 -9.20
CA LEU A 33 -28.40 -11.25 -10.66
C LEU A 33 -28.57 -12.68 -11.19
N ILE A 34 -28.52 -13.68 -10.31
CA ILE A 34 -28.66 -15.10 -10.61
C ILE A 34 -29.74 -15.65 -9.68
N ALA A 35 -30.79 -16.24 -10.23
CA ALA A 35 -31.83 -16.88 -9.44
C ALA A 35 -31.29 -18.17 -8.79
N PHE A 36 -31.23 -18.19 -7.46
CA PHE A 36 -30.90 -19.39 -6.70
C PHE A 36 -32.14 -19.98 -6.03
N GLU A 37 -32.24 -21.31 -5.98
CA GLU A 37 -33.32 -22.01 -5.28
C GLU A 37 -33.31 -21.71 -3.77
N ASN A 38 -32.11 -21.59 -3.19
CA ASN A 38 -31.96 -21.24 -1.78
C ASN A 38 -31.69 -19.73 -1.62
N PRO A 39 -32.61 -18.96 -1.03
CA PRO A 39 -32.41 -17.51 -0.83
C PRO A 39 -31.27 -17.17 0.14
N LYS A 40 -30.77 -18.14 0.93
CA LYS A 40 -29.57 -17.94 1.76
C LYS A 40 -28.29 -17.79 0.94
N SER A 41 -28.26 -18.26 -0.31
CA SER A 41 -27.10 -18.17 -1.20
C SER A 41 -26.61 -16.73 -1.38
N TYR A 42 -27.52 -15.77 -1.56
CA TYR A 42 -27.18 -14.34 -1.69
C TYR A 42 -26.42 -13.82 -0.46
N LYS A 43 -26.81 -14.23 0.75
CA LYS A 43 -26.11 -13.85 2.00
C LYS A 43 -24.69 -14.41 2.04
N TYR A 44 -24.48 -15.63 1.57
CA TYR A 44 -23.15 -16.22 1.49
C TYR A 44 -22.27 -15.48 0.49
N PHE A 45 -22.78 -15.15 -0.70
CA PHE A 45 -22.04 -14.35 -1.69
C PHE A 45 -21.62 -12.99 -1.13
N THR A 46 -22.55 -12.28 -0.48
CA THR A 46 -22.27 -10.99 0.15
C THR A 46 -21.24 -11.12 1.28
N ALA A 47 -21.38 -12.12 2.15
CA ALA A 47 -20.44 -12.37 3.24
C ALA A 47 -19.03 -12.71 2.73
N SER A 48 -18.93 -13.58 1.72
CA SER A 48 -17.67 -13.96 1.09
C SER A 48 -17.00 -12.77 0.40
N GLY A 49 -17.76 -11.95 -0.34
CA GLY A 49 -17.25 -10.74 -0.98
C GLY A 49 -16.64 -9.76 0.04
N HIS A 50 -17.35 -9.48 1.13
CA HIS A 50 -16.84 -8.62 2.21
C HIS A 50 -15.64 -9.22 2.92
N PHE A 51 -15.66 -10.52 3.21
CA PHE A 51 -14.55 -11.21 3.86
C PHE A 51 -13.26 -11.11 3.04
N ILE A 52 -13.37 -11.30 1.72
CA ILE A 52 -12.25 -11.12 0.79
C ILE A 52 -11.74 -9.67 0.85
N GLN A 53 -12.62 -8.67 0.78
CA GLN A 53 -12.21 -7.26 0.86
C GLN A 53 -11.52 -6.91 2.18
N ILE A 54 -12.03 -7.40 3.31
CA ILE A 54 -11.43 -7.20 4.63
C ILE A 54 -10.03 -7.80 4.67
N ILE A 55 -9.84 -9.00 4.14
CA ILE A 55 -8.50 -9.63 4.07
C ILE A 55 -7.58 -8.81 3.17
N LEU A 56 -8.03 -8.46 1.95
CA LEU A 56 -7.17 -7.81 0.97
C LEU A 56 -6.74 -6.41 1.43
N LEU A 57 -7.68 -5.59 1.88
CA LEU A 57 -7.46 -4.20 2.29
C LEU A 57 -6.91 -4.13 3.73
N GLY A 58 -7.26 -5.08 4.59
CA GLY A 58 -6.81 -5.15 5.97
C GLY A 58 -5.31 -5.43 6.13
N ARG A 59 -4.64 -5.95 5.09
CA ARG A 59 -3.19 -6.24 5.10
C ARG A 59 -2.33 -5.07 5.55
N MET A 60 -2.69 -3.85 5.19
CA MET A 60 -1.95 -2.64 5.62
C MET A 60 -1.94 -2.47 7.13
N PHE A 61 -2.92 -3.04 7.85
CA PHE A 61 -3.06 -2.92 9.30
C PHE A 61 -2.37 -4.04 10.07
N TRP A 62 -2.10 -5.19 9.46
CA TRP A 62 -1.53 -6.37 10.13
C TRP A 62 -0.10 -6.17 10.65
N PHE A 63 0.68 -5.32 9.98
CA PHE A 63 2.10 -5.14 10.30
C PHE A 63 2.37 -3.76 10.88
N LYS A 64 2.99 -3.70 12.07
CA LYS A 64 3.36 -2.43 12.72
C LYS A 64 4.28 -1.56 11.85
N ASN A 65 5.24 -2.20 11.16
CA ASN A 65 6.07 -1.53 10.16
C ASN A 65 5.71 -2.06 8.77
N TYR A 66 5.19 -1.20 7.92
CA TYR A 66 4.64 -1.58 6.63
C TYR A 66 4.93 -0.49 5.61
N VAL A 67 5.40 -0.91 4.45
CA VAL A 67 5.68 -0.05 3.30
C VAL A 67 4.97 -0.64 2.10
N GLN A 68 4.11 0.16 1.49
CA GLN A 68 3.40 -0.20 0.28
C GLN A 68 3.63 0.87 -0.77
N TRP A 69 3.91 0.48 -2.02
CA TRP A 69 4.12 1.44 -3.09
C TRP A 69 3.53 0.95 -4.41
N ASN A 70 3.36 1.89 -5.33
CA ASN A 70 3.09 1.63 -6.74
C ASN A 70 3.96 2.57 -7.59
N LYS A 71 3.65 2.79 -8.87
CA LYS A 71 4.41 3.74 -9.70
C LYS A 71 4.22 5.22 -9.34
N LYS A 72 3.15 5.58 -8.61
CA LYS A 72 2.75 6.98 -8.34
C LYS A 72 3.18 7.46 -6.95
N GLY A 73 3.17 6.58 -5.96
CA GLY A 73 3.49 6.97 -4.59
C GLY A 73 3.78 5.80 -3.67
N ILE A 74 4.09 6.16 -2.42
CA ILE A 74 4.47 5.26 -1.35
C ILE A 74 3.70 5.60 -0.07
N GLY A 75 3.15 4.56 0.56
CA GLY A 75 2.62 4.59 1.92
C GLY A 75 3.66 4.00 2.89
N ILE A 76 4.12 4.80 3.85
CA ILE A 76 5.13 4.41 4.84
C ILE A 76 4.50 4.47 6.22
N ARG A 77 4.55 3.34 6.94
CA ARG A 77 4.18 3.25 8.35
C ARG A 77 5.31 2.60 9.12
N ILE A 78 5.97 3.36 9.99
CA ILE A 78 7.06 2.88 10.84
C ILE A 78 6.74 3.30 12.26
N LYS A 79 6.68 2.32 13.19
CA LYS A 79 6.39 2.48 14.64
C LYS A 79 5.12 3.26 15.02
N THR A 80 4.31 3.65 14.06
CA THR A 80 3.13 4.50 14.21
C THR A 80 1.89 3.76 13.74
N PHE A 81 0.72 4.15 14.26
CA PHE A 81 -0.55 3.58 13.79
C PHE A 81 -1.01 4.20 12.47
N ILE A 82 -0.78 5.51 12.31
CA ILE A 82 -1.12 6.31 11.14
C ILE A 82 0.13 6.45 10.27
N GLY A 83 0.11 5.84 9.08
CA GLY A 83 1.17 5.99 8.08
C GLY A 83 1.13 7.34 7.34
N LYS A 84 2.16 7.62 6.56
CA LYS A 84 2.22 8.76 5.64
C LYS A 84 2.15 8.26 4.21
N SER A 85 1.26 8.84 3.40
CA SER A 85 1.21 8.62 1.96
C SER A 85 1.89 9.79 1.26
N ILE A 86 2.80 9.49 0.36
CA ILE A 86 3.66 10.47 -0.31
C ILE A 86 3.69 10.11 -1.80
N ALA A 87 3.30 11.06 -2.65
CA ALA A 87 3.46 10.94 -4.09
C ALA A 87 4.94 11.13 -4.46
N PHE A 88 5.46 10.32 -5.40
CA PHE A 88 6.90 10.33 -5.72
C PHE A 88 7.33 11.60 -6.45
N ASP A 89 6.45 12.19 -7.25
CA ASP A 89 6.64 13.45 -7.99
C ASP A 89 6.80 14.68 -7.07
N ASP A 90 6.27 14.58 -5.85
CA ASP A 90 6.41 15.59 -4.81
C ASP A 90 7.73 15.48 -4.03
N ILE A 91 8.47 14.37 -4.14
CA ILE A 91 9.70 14.14 -3.38
C ILE A 91 10.85 14.89 -4.04
N ARG A 92 11.44 15.82 -3.30
CA ARG A 92 12.62 16.57 -3.73
C ARG A 92 13.91 15.78 -3.47
N ASN A 93 14.05 15.22 -2.27
CA ASN A 93 15.20 14.41 -1.87
C ASN A 93 14.86 13.59 -0.61
N THR A 94 15.66 12.56 -0.35
CA THR A 94 15.61 11.74 0.86
C THR A 94 16.99 11.65 1.49
N LYS A 95 17.06 11.79 2.81
CA LYS A 95 18.31 11.66 3.58
C LYS A 95 18.15 10.69 4.74
N ILE A 96 19.27 10.08 5.12
CA ILE A 96 19.38 9.30 6.35
C ILE A 96 20.46 9.98 7.19
N GLU A 97 20.07 10.49 8.36
CA GLU A 97 20.97 11.14 9.31
C GLU A 97 20.83 10.40 10.65
N GLY A 98 21.86 9.66 11.04
CA GLY A 98 21.83 8.82 12.24
C GLY A 98 20.78 7.71 12.17
N LYS A 99 19.71 7.83 12.98
CA LYS A 99 18.58 6.88 13.06
C LYS A 99 17.25 7.50 12.61
N ILE A 100 17.31 8.53 11.77
CA ILE A 100 16.15 9.18 11.18
C ILE A 100 16.29 9.15 9.66
N LEU A 101 15.23 8.71 8.98
CA LEU A 101 15.06 8.88 7.54
C LEU A 101 14.10 10.05 7.31
N THR A 102 14.56 11.06 6.59
CA THR A 102 13.76 12.26 6.26
C THR A 102 13.50 12.33 4.78
N ILE A 103 12.23 12.50 4.42
CA ILE A 103 11.76 12.76 3.05
C ILE A 103 11.40 14.23 2.94
N TYR A 104 12.08 14.96 2.06
CA TYR A 104 11.82 16.38 1.79
C TYR A 104 10.95 16.52 0.55
N LYS A 105 9.88 17.30 0.64
CA LYS A 105 8.99 17.62 -0.49
C LYS A 105 9.39 18.93 -1.16
N TYR A 106 8.99 19.12 -2.41
CA TYR A 106 9.19 20.39 -3.13
C TYR A 106 8.46 21.58 -2.48
N ASN A 107 7.34 21.34 -1.80
CA ASN A 107 6.56 22.38 -1.11
C ASN A 107 7.13 22.80 0.26
N GLY A 108 8.35 22.38 0.60
CA GLY A 108 9.01 22.70 1.87
C GLY A 108 8.60 21.83 3.06
N LYS A 109 7.58 20.97 2.94
CA LYS A 109 7.23 19.99 3.99
C LYS A 109 8.25 18.86 4.03
N SER A 110 8.46 18.29 5.22
CA SER A 110 9.25 17.08 5.42
C SER A 110 8.48 16.04 6.23
N TYR A 111 8.87 14.78 6.08
CA TYR A 111 8.40 13.67 6.91
C TYR A 111 9.60 12.92 7.48
N ASP A 112 9.64 12.82 8.79
CA ASP A 112 10.67 12.10 9.53
C ASP A 112 10.17 10.74 9.97
N PHE A 113 10.99 9.73 9.76
CA PHE A 113 10.73 8.35 10.16
C PHE A 113 11.84 7.87 11.09
N ASP A 114 11.47 7.55 12.32
CA ASP A 114 12.39 6.94 13.29
C ASP A 114 12.68 5.48 12.90
N ILE A 115 13.87 5.27 12.35
CA ILE A 115 14.38 3.97 11.91
C ILE A 115 15.24 3.29 12.99
N LYS A 116 15.27 3.80 14.23
CA LYS A 116 15.93 3.12 15.36
C LYS A 116 15.36 1.71 15.50
N GLU A 117 16.21 0.71 15.74
CA GLU A 117 15.82 -0.71 15.83
C GLU A 117 15.25 -1.34 14.55
N ILE A 118 15.11 -0.62 13.43
CA ILE A 118 14.74 -1.23 12.15
C ILE A 118 15.97 -1.88 11.52
N GLU A 119 15.79 -3.06 10.90
CA GLU A 119 16.85 -3.78 10.20
C GLU A 119 17.48 -2.90 9.10
N GLU A 120 18.81 -2.84 9.03
CA GLU A 120 19.52 -1.93 8.11
C GLU A 120 19.26 -2.28 6.64
N SER A 121 19.12 -3.57 6.33
CA SER A 121 18.71 -4.07 5.01
C SER A 121 17.36 -3.52 4.57
N ASP A 122 16.39 -3.46 5.49
CA ASP A 122 15.06 -2.91 5.25
C ASP A 122 15.09 -1.39 5.11
N VAL A 123 15.87 -0.69 5.93
CA VAL A 123 16.07 0.77 5.77
C VAL A 123 16.66 1.08 4.40
N LYS A 124 17.69 0.33 3.99
CA LYS A 124 18.32 0.48 2.68
C LYS A 124 17.32 0.23 1.56
N LYS A 125 16.55 -0.86 1.65
CA LYS A 125 15.50 -1.17 0.66
C LYS A 125 14.44 -0.06 0.56
N LEU A 126 13.99 0.50 1.68
CA LEU A 126 13.07 1.64 1.68
C LEU A 126 13.67 2.85 0.97
N TYR A 127 14.92 3.18 1.30
CA TYR A 127 15.66 4.28 0.67
C TYR A 127 15.81 4.09 -0.84
N ASP A 128 16.13 2.87 -1.27
CA ASP A 128 16.30 2.50 -2.68
C ASP A 128 14.98 2.64 -3.44
N ILE A 129 13.85 2.15 -2.89
CA ILE A 129 12.51 2.32 -3.48
C ILE A 129 12.20 3.81 -3.66
N ILE A 130 12.39 4.63 -2.62
CA ILE A 130 12.09 6.06 -2.71
C ILE A 130 12.93 6.72 -3.81
N ASN A 131 14.24 6.45 -3.86
CA ASN A 131 15.10 7.03 -4.89
C ASN A 131 14.79 6.54 -6.29
N GLN A 132 14.50 5.25 -6.46
CA GLN A 132 14.16 4.67 -7.76
C GLN A 132 12.95 5.37 -8.37
N TYR A 133 11.89 5.61 -7.58
CA TYR A 133 10.64 6.16 -8.10
C TYR A 133 10.57 7.69 -8.06
N SER A 134 11.29 8.36 -7.17
CA SER A 134 11.37 9.84 -7.15
C SER A 134 12.29 10.41 -8.24
N ARG A 135 13.24 9.62 -8.76
CA ARG A 135 14.18 10.03 -9.82
C ARG A 135 13.68 9.79 -11.23
N PHE A 136 12.51 9.16 -11.44
CA PHE A 136 11.96 9.06 -12.79
C PHE A 136 11.74 10.47 -13.34
N PRO A 137 12.40 10.82 -14.45
CA PRO A 137 12.50 12.21 -14.89
C PRO A 137 11.12 12.73 -15.29
N LYS A 138 10.85 13.99 -14.92
CA LYS A 138 9.76 14.84 -15.43
C LYS A 138 9.85 15.13 -16.94
N PHE A 139 10.54 14.29 -17.71
CA PHE A 139 10.91 14.50 -19.12
C PHE A 139 10.61 13.26 -19.96
N LEU A 140 9.34 12.88 -20.08
CA LEU A 140 8.85 12.07 -21.20
C LEU A 140 7.44 12.52 -21.62
N ASN A 141 7.18 13.82 -21.54
CA ASN A 141 6.04 14.47 -22.19
C ASN A 141 6.57 15.74 -22.88
N ASN A 142 7.20 15.57 -24.04
CA ASN A 142 7.29 16.56 -25.11
C ASN A 142 6.93 15.85 -26.41
#